data_AF-A0A382YML9-F1
#
_entry.id   AF-A0A382YML9-F1
#
_cell.length_a   1.000
_cell.length_b   1.000
_cell.length_c   1.000
_cell.angle_alpha   90.00
_cell.angle_beta   90.00
_cell.angle_gamma   90.00
#
_symmetry.space_group_name_H-M   'P 1'
#
loop_
_entity.id
_entity.type
_entity.pdbx_description
1 polymer ?
#
loop_
_entity_poly.entity_id
_entity_poly.type
_entity_poly.pdbx_seq_one_letter_code
_entity_poly.pdbx_strand_id
1 'polypeptide(L)' 'MDLISLRQAVGMAAMLDIQTIPQVGDALPPGWHWMFFAEMARQSILSKDGHAPRGEFLPPVQLPRRMWGGNRLKFYGP' A
#
# COMPACT_ATOMS: atom_id res chain seq x y z
N MET A 1 -16.04 -6.93 3.35
CA MET A 1 -15.47 -6.52 2.05
C MET A 1 -14.93 -5.12 2.27
N ASP A 2 -13.64 -4.93 2.09
CA ASP A 2 -13.05 -3.59 2.21
C ASP A 2 -13.50 -2.73 1.04
N LEU A 3 -13.84 -1.48 1.33
CA LEU A 3 -14.27 -0.51 0.33
C LEU A 3 -13.11 0.41 -0.01
N ILE A 4 -12.85 0.55 -1.30
CA ILE A 4 -11.82 1.48 -1.79
C ILE A 4 -12.48 2.84 -2.00
N SER A 5 -11.94 3.86 -1.36
CA SER A 5 -12.46 5.21 -1.49
C SER A 5 -12.17 5.74 -2.90
N LEU A 6 -13.22 6.21 -3.60
CA LEU A 6 -13.07 6.90 -4.88
C LEU A 6 -12.07 8.05 -4.79
N ARG A 7 -12.07 8.77 -3.65
CA ARG A 7 -11.13 9.86 -3.39
C ARG A 7 -9.68 9.40 -3.46
N GLN A 8 -9.36 8.24 -2.89
CA GLN A 8 -7.99 7.71 -2.91
C GLN A 8 -7.60 7.27 -4.32
N ALA A 9 -8.52 6.64 -5.08
CA ALA A 9 -8.28 6.25 -6.47
C ALA A 9 -8.03 7.47 -7.38
N VAL A 10 -8.83 8.53 -7.24
CA VAL A 10 -8.62 9.81 -7.95
C VAL A 10 -7.27 10.43 -7.55
N GLY A 11 -6.92 10.41 -6.26
CA GLY A 11 -5.62 10.91 -5.80
C GLY A 11 -4.43 10.14 -6.41
N MET A 12 -4.56 8.82 -6.55
CA MET A 12 -3.54 7.99 -7.19
C MET A 12 -3.43 8.26 -8.70
N ALA A 13 -4.55 8.43 -9.39
CA ALA A 13 -4.56 8.83 -10.80
C ALA A 13 -3.86 10.18 -11.01
N ALA A 14 -4.15 11.16 -10.16
CA ALA A 14 -3.50 12.47 -10.20
C ALA A 14 -1.98 12.39 -9.91
N MET A 15 -1.57 11.59 -8.92
CA MET A 15 -0.16 11.39 -8.59
C MET A 15 0.64 10.80 -9.78
N LEU A 16 0.00 9.95 -10.58
CA LEU A 16 0.60 9.28 -11.73
C LEU A 16 0.35 10.01 -13.07
N ASP A 17 -0.21 11.23 -13.02
CA ASP A 17 -0.55 12.04 -14.19
C ASP A 17 -1.47 11.34 -15.21
N ILE A 18 -2.44 10.57 -14.71
CA ILE A 18 -3.43 9.87 -15.53
C ILE A 18 -4.64 10.78 -15.76
N GLN A 19 -4.95 11.03 -17.04
CA GLN A 19 -6.03 11.94 -17.45
C GLN A 19 -7.44 11.37 -17.20
N THR A 20 -7.60 10.05 -17.25
CA THR A 20 -8.90 9.41 -17.00
C THR A 20 -9.23 9.44 -15.51
N ILE A 21 -10.37 10.04 -15.16
CA ILE A 21 -10.84 10.15 -13.77
C ILE A 21 -11.58 8.85 -13.38
N PRO A 22 -11.08 8.07 -12.40
CA PRO A 22 -11.76 6.86 -11.93
C PRO A 22 -13.19 7.14 -11.45
N GLN A 23 -14.08 6.18 -11.64
CA GLN A 23 -15.47 6.20 -11.18
C GLN A 23 -15.76 5.03 -10.21
N VAL A 24 -16.88 5.12 -9.49
CA VAL A 24 -17.33 4.01 -8.64
C VAL A 24 -17.71 2.82 -9.52
N GLY A 25 -17.16 1.64 -9.20
CA GLY A 25 -17.39 0.41 -9.94
C GLY A 25 -16.33 0.12 -11.00
N ASP A 26 -15.44 1.06 -11.30
CA ASP A 26 -14.30 0.82 -12.17
C ASP A 26 -13.33 -0.18 -11.53
N ALA A 27 -12.76 -1.04 -12.37
CA ALA A 27 -11.63 -1.88 -11.98
C ALA A 27 -10.40 -0.99 -11.69
N LEU A 28 -9.65 -1.35 -10.65
CA LEU A 28 -8.39 -0.68 -10.37
C LEU A 28 -7.29 -1.13 -11.33
N PRO A 29 -6.41 -0.23 -11.79
CA PRO A 29 -5.23 -0.62 -12.55
C PRO A 29 -4.31 -1.58 -11.75
N PRO A 30 -3.60 -2.49 -12.43
CA PRO A 30 -2.69 -3.42 -11.79
C PRO A 30 -1.67 -2.74 -10.86
N GLY A 31 -1.50 -3.30 -9.66
CA GLY A 31 -0.57 -2.81 -8.63
C GLY A 31 -1.13 -1.71 -7.72
N TRP A 32 -2.27 -1.10 -8.03
CA TRP A 32 -2.81 -0.01 -7.22
C TRP A 32 -3.31 -0.45 -5.84
N HIS A 33 -3.66 -1.74 -5.69
CA HIS A 33 -4.11 -2.32 -4.42
C HIS A 33 -3.17 -2.03 -3.24
N TRP A 34 -1.86 -1.93 -3.46
CA TRP A 34 -0.91 -1.66 -2.38
C TRP A 34 -1.09 -0.31 -1.69
N MET A 35 -1.65 0.68 -2.38
CA MET A 35 -1.87 2.01 -1.80
C MET A 35 -3.12 2.06 -0.92
N PHE A 36 -4.03 1.08 -1.04
CA PHE A 36 -5.30 1.07 -0.33
C PHE A 36 -5.28 0.21 0.94
N PHE A 37 -4.36 -0.75 1.04
CA PHE A 37 -4.31 -1.73 2.12
C PHE A 37 -3.03 -1.61 2.96
N ALA A 38 -2.62 -0.39 3.26
CA ALA A 38 -1.55 -0.17 4.22
C ALA A 38 -1.98 -0.65 5.62
N GLU A 39 -1.05 -1.25 6.36
CA GLU A 39 -1.30 -1.69 7.74
C GLU A 39 -1.70 -0.50 8.61
N MET A 40 -2.88 -0.57 9.22
CA MET A 40 -3.38 0.46 10.13
C MET A 40 -2.83 0.23 11.54
N ALA A 41 -1.71 0.86 11.85
CA ALA A 41 -1.10 0.85 13.18
C ALA A 41 -1.21 2.22 13.85
N ARG A 42 -1.43 2.25 15.17
CA ARG A 42 -1.41 3.49 15.94
C ARG A 42 -0.02 4.12 15.87
N GLN A 43 0.05 5.43 15.71
CA GLN A 43 1.33 6.14 15.68
C GLN A 43 2.22 5.84 16.89
N SER A 44 1.61 5.67 18.07
CA SER A 44 2.31 5.36 19.33
C SER A 44 3.05 4.01 19.34
N ILE A 45 2.73 3.10 18.42
CA ILE A 45 3.37 1.79 18.32
C ILE A 45 4.27 1.66 17.09
N LEU A 46 4.35 2.69 16.24
CA LEU A 46 5.20 2.62 15.06
C LEU A 46 6.67 2.55 15.46
N SER A 47 7.44 1.78 14.71
CA SER A 47 8.90 1.78 14.81
C SER A 47 9.46 3.13 14.33
N LYS A 48 10.74 3.40 14.62
CA LYS A 48 11.41 4.65 14.19
C LYS A 48 11.36 4.91 12.68
N ASP A 49 11.22 3.85 11.87
CA ASP A 49 11.08 3.92 10.42
C ASP A 49 9.62 3.99 9.94
N GLY A 50 8.67 4.21 10.85
CA GLY A 50 7.28 4.48 10.55
C GLY A 50 6.41 3.27 10.22
N HIS A 51 6.94 2.04 10.16
CA HIS A 51 6.07 0.87 10.00
C HIS A 51 5.75 0.21 11.34
N ALA A 52 4.73 -0.64 11.35
CA ALA A 52 4.31 -1.41 12.51
C ALA A 52 5.48 -2.21 13.14
N PRO A 53 5.39 -2.56 14.43
CA PRO A 53 6.37 -3.39 15.11
C PRO A 53 6.64 -4.68 14.34
N ARG A 54 7.88 -5.16 14.39
CA ARG A 54 8.21 -6.49 13.90
C ARG A 54 7.54 -7.54 14.79
N GLY A 55 7.01 -8.60 14.19
CA GLY A 55 6.67 -9.82 14.93
C GLY A 55 7.93 -10.53 15.42
N GLU A 56 7.76 -11.53 16.27
CA GLU A 56 8.85 -12.28 16.91
C GLU A 56 9.61 -13.24 15.96
N PHE A 57 9.15 -13.35 14.72
CA PHE A 57 9.61 -14.38 13.77
C PHE A 57 10.95 -14.07 13.09
N LEU A 58 11.36 -12.80 13.00
CA LEU A 58 12.58 -12.42 12.28
C LEU A 58 13.80 -12.38 13.22
N PRO A 59 14.97 -12.89 12.79
CA PRO A 59 16.20 -12.71 13.54
C PRO A 59 16.51 -11.21 13.72
N PRO A 60 17.28 -10.83 14.77
CA PRO A 60 17.54 -9.42 15.06
C PRO A 60 18.20 -8.70 13.87
N VAL A 61 17.44 -7.85 13.16
CA VAL A 61 17.99 -6.96 12.13
C VAL A 61 18.32 -5.62 12.76
N GLN A 62 19.61 -5.29 12.81
CA GLN A 62 20.14 -4.07 13.47
C GLN A 62 20.05 -2.82 12.60
N LEU A 63 19.70 -2.96 11.32
CA LEU A 63 19.63 -1.83 10.39
C LEU A 63 18.48 -0.88 10.77
N PRO A 64 18.70 0.45 10.65
CA PRO A 64 17.78 1.46 11.19
C PRO A 64 16.50 1.65 10.38
N ARG A 65 16.44 1.18 9.13
CA ARG A 65 15.29 1.32 8.24
C ARG A 65 15.04 0.03 7.49
N ARG A 66 13.77 -0.38 7.39
CA ARG A 66 13.34 -1.41 6.45
C ARG A 66 13.37 -0.86 5.02
N MET A 67 13.76 -1.72 4.09
CA MET A 67 13.68 -1.46 2.66
C MET A 67 12.76 -2.50 2.05
N TRP A 68 11.96 -2.07 1.09
CA TRP A 68 11.29 -3.01 0.21
C TRP A 68 12.30 -3.63 -0.75
N GLY A 69 12.56 -4.94 -0.60
CA GLY A 69 13.50 -5.68 -1.46
C GLY A 69 12.97 -6.02 -2.86
N GLY A 70 11.76 -5.58 -3.22
CA GLY A 70 11.08 -5.91 -4.46
C GLY A 70 10.04 -7.02 -4.33
N ASN A 71 9.40 -7.33 -5.46
CA ASN A 71 8.26 -8.24 -5.56
C ASN A 71 8.14 -8.77 -7.00
N ARG A 72 7.42 -9.88 -7.18
CA ARG A 72 6.99 -10.39 -8.49
C ARG A 72 5.50 -10.64 -8.42
N LEU A 73 4.75 -10.03 -9.33
CA LEU A 73 3.29 -10.11 -9.38
C LEU A 73 2.83 -10.75 -10.69
N LYS A 74 1.74 -11.51 -10.60
CA LYS A 74 0.97 -11.97 -11.76
C LYS A 74 -0.50 -11.65 -11.47
N PHE A 75 -1.13 -10.91 -12.38
CA PHE A 75 -2.54 -10.55 -12.29
C PHE A 75 -3.35 -11.55 -13.12
N TYR A 76 -4.39 -12.12 -12.52
CA TYR A 76 -5.27 -13.09 -13.16
C TYR A 76 -6.59 -12.47 -13.66
N GLY A 77 -6.89 -11.28 -13.18
CA GLY A 77 -8.05 -10.47 -13.55
C GLY A 77 -7.95 -9.08 -12.90
N PRO A 78 -8.89 -8.19 -13.22
CA PRO A 78 -9.16 -6.97 -12.45
C PRO A 78 -9.74 -7.27 -11.06
#